data_AF-A0A437SXY0-F1
#
_entry.id   AF-A0A437SXY0-F1
#
_cell.length_a   1.000
_cell.length_b   1.000
_cell.length_c   1.000
_cell.angle_alpha   90.00
_cell.angle_beta   90.00
_cell.angle_gamma   90.00
#
_symmetry.space_group_name_H-M   'P 1'
#
loop_
_entity.id
_entity.type
_entity.pdbx_description
1 polymer ?
#
loop_
_entity_poly.entity_id
_entity_poly.type
_entity_poly.pdbx_seq_one_letter_code
_entity_poly.pdbx_strand_id
1 'polypeptide(L)'
;MSLAPITLTTDKSTAVIDNAHRKLRQDENGLSITVTVLNADNSAYNLTGKNLVFCENKNGNKIIIDNGQGDNSGKFTRSSDNDSKGIFTYCLQPDIYTASGKAWFEITDGTTVDSTKNFYFDVEKDAQISVTNNDYVGSLKALETAMAGVQTKLTSDLNDMQAQLTEQITNTKAANQQAITNALKDLTDKTTAALSNVEGYTNTINQKYNDDFSKLRTNFESWETSTIDSYQKQVNGILAQVQQNGTDVTNIQKQINDAVSKMQQLAKQFSAIDFTRFVKPSDLQNYYTKRETNEKITDDLANYYTQDQVNEKLNDAGKVKTVNNVQPDSNGNISLPAGGVTSFNGQKGDINFKVNHTGYDSPQAAFEASKTGDGVYIYDADDGPTSATLPDNTVITVTSNHDAIVALQDKVNQQDNSSDLQNIKNTIAQMQNNYATKTDLDAATHGVEISEADYNKLPAEQKNKEHIVYIVH
;
A
#
# COMPACT_ATOMS: atom_id res chain seq x y z
N MET A 1 -47.09 -8.75 -107.25
CA MET A 1 -47.73 -9.00 -108.57
C MET A 1 -46.70 -8.74 -109.68
N SER A 2 -47.01 -8.88 -110.97
CA SER A 2 -46.03 -8.65 -112.06
C SER A 2 -46.52 -7.61 -113.06
N LEU A 3 -45.62 -6.73 -113.47
CA LEU A 3 -45.76 -5.86 -114.63
C LEU A 3 -45.58 -6.65 -115.92
N ALA A 4 -46.03 -6.06 -117.04
CA ALA A 4 -45.78 -6.58 -118.37
C ALA A 4 -44.25 -6.69 -118.63
N PRO A 5 -43.73 -7.84 -119.11
CA PRO A 5 -42.32 -8.00 -119.44
C PRO A 5 -41.79 -6.94 -120.41
N ILE A 6 -40.49 -6.68 -120.37
CA ILE A 6 -39.82 -5.72 -121.24
C ILE A 6 -38.60 -6.37 -121.90
N THR A 7 -38.38 -6.06 -123.18
CA THR A 7 -37.12 -6.37 -123.88
C THR A 7 -36.35 -5.07 -124.05
N LEU A 8 -35.06 -5.08 -123.73
CA LEU A 8 -34.18 -3.91 -123.81
C LEU A 8 -32.88 -4.29 -124.53
N THR A 9 -32.54 -3.61 -125.62
CA THR A 9 -31.19 -3.72 -126.21
C THR A 9 -30.18 -2.83 -125.47
N THR A 10 -28.90 -3.18 -125.52
CA THR A 10 -27.81 -2.29 -125.09
C THR A 10 -27.41 -1.27 -126.17
N ASP A 11 -27.79 -1.48 -127.44
CA ASP A 11 -27.62 -0.47 -128.50
C ASP A 11 -28.39 0.82 -128.17
N LYS A 12 -27.68 1.95 -128.24
CA LYS A 12 -28.24 3.29 -128.01
C LYS A 12 -28.70 3.99 -129.29
N SER A 13 -28.34 3.49 -130.48
CA SER A 13 -28.50 4.19 -131.76
C SER A 13 -29.87 4.01 -132.43
N THR A 14 -30.51 2.85 -132.26
CA THR A 14 -31.89 2.59 -132.74
C THR A 14 -32.92 3.45 -131.98
N ALA A 15 -34.16 3.51 -132.45
CA ALA A 15 -35.25 4.24 -131.78
C ALA A 15 -35.59 3.70 -130.37
N VAL A 16 -36.42 4.45 -129.63
CA VAL A 16 -37.02 3.99 -128.37
C VAL A 16 -38.04 2.89 -128.68
N ILE A 17 -38.11 1.88 -127.81
CA ILE A 17 -39.04 0.75 -127.94
C ILE A 17 -40.44 1.24 -127.55
N ASP A 18 -41.44 1.00 -128.39
CA ASP A 18 -42.82 1.47 -128.20
C ASP A 18 -43.42 1.03 -126.84
N ASN A 19 -43.04 -0.17 -126.38
CA ASN A 19 -43.38 -0.73 -125.07
C ASN A 19 -42.40 -0.32 -123.94
N ALA A 20 -41.88 0.92 -123.93
CA ALA A 20 -40.94 1.40 -122.90
C ALA A 20 -41.58 1.91 -121.60
N HIS A 21 -42.90 2.10 -121.54
CA HIS A 21 -43.58 2.72 -120.41
C HIS A 21 -44.25 1.69 -119.48
N ARG A 22 -44.14 1.87 -118.16
CA ARG A 22 -44.76 1.01 -117.14
C ARG A 22 -45.53 1.88 -116.15
N LYS A 23 -46.86 1.73 -116.14
CA LYS A 23 -47.72 2.42 -115.17
C LYS A 23 -47.61 1.79 -113.78
N LEU A 24 -47.62 2.64 -112.78
CA LEU A 24 -47.62 2.34 -111.35
C LEU A 24 -48.61 3.28 -110.64
N ARG A 25 -48.95 2.99 -109.38
CA ARG A 25 -49.58 3.94 -108.46
C ARG A 25 -48.79 4.10 -107.17
N GLN A 26 -49.06 5.18 -106.43
CA GLN A 26 -48.40 5.48 -105.15
C GLN A 26 -48.80 4.55 -104.00
N ASP A 27 -49.89 3.78 -104.11
CA ASP A 27 -50.34 2.77 -103.14
C ASP A 27 -49.79 1.35 -103.42
N GLU A 28 -49.27 1.11 -104.63
CA GLU A 28 -48.72 -0.19 -105.00
C GLU A 28 -47.34 -0.46 -104.36
N ASN A 29 -47.03 -1.73 -104.12
CA ASN A 29 -45.70 -2.18 -103.73
C ASN A 29 -45.44 -3.62 -104.20
N GLY A 30 -44.18 -4.08 -104.17
CA GLY A 30 -43.84 -5.48 -104.45
C GLY A 30 -44.24 -5.98 -105.85
N LEU A 31 -44.35 -5.08 -106.83
CA LEU A 31 -44.48 -5.46 -108.23
C LEU A 31 -43.11 -5.89 -108.76
N SER A 32 -43.11 -6.83 -109.70
CA SER A 32 -41.89 -7.28 -110.38
C SER A 32 -41.98 -7.06 -111.88
N ILE A 33 -40.85 -6.76 -112.53
CA ILE A 33 -40.71 -6.69 -113.99
C ILE A 33 -39.73 -7.75 -114.47
N THR A 34 -40.15 -8.56 -115.45
CA THR A 34 -39.25 -9.46 -116.16
C THR A 34 -38.63 -8.74 -117.36
N VAL A 35 -37.31 -8.81 -117.46
CA VAL A 35 -36.47 -8.09 -118.42
C VAL A 35 -35.72 -9.11 -119.28
N THR A 36 -35.72 -8.89 -120.59
CA THR A 36 -34.85 -9.61 -121.54
C THR A 36 -33.85 -8.62 -122.15
N VAL A 37 -32.56 -8.85 -121.96
CA VAL A 37 -31.49 -8.00 -122.49
C VAL A 37 -30.96 -8.55 -123.81
N LEU A 38 -30.85 -7.69 -124.82
CA LEU A 38 -30.29 -8.01 -126.14
C LEU A 38 -29.02 -7.20 -126.43
N ASN A 39 -28.13 -7.79 -127.20
CA ASN A 39 -26.98 -7.12 -127.82
C ASN A 39 -27.44 -6.15 -128.93
N ALA A 40 -26.50 -5.43 -129.53
CA ALA A 40 -26.73 -4.52 -130.66
C ALA A 40 -27.16 -5.22 -131.97
N ASP A 41 -26.87 -6.52 -132.12
CA ASP A 41 -27.29 -7.36 -133.25
C ASP A 41 -28.65 -8.06 -133.01
N ASN A 42 -29.33 -7.74 -131.89
CA ASN A 42 -30.53 -8.39 -131.37
C ASN A 42 -30.35 -9.86 -130.91
N SER A 43 -29.13 -10.38 -130.80
CA SER A 43 -28.87 -11.63 -130.09
C SER A 43 -29.04 -11.46 -128.58
N ALA A 44 -29.23 -12.56 -127.84
CA ALA A 44 -29.39 -12.52 -126.39
C ALA A 44 -28.08 -12.09 -125.68
N TYR A 45 -28.17 -11.12 -124.77
CA TYR A 45 -27.02 -10.66 -124.00
C TYR A 45 -26.68 -11.69 -122.90
N ASN A 46 -25.48 -12.25 -122.89
CA ASN A 46 -25.09 -13.23 -121.88
C ASN A 46 -24.73 -12.54 -120.55
N LEU A 47 -25.56 -12.73 -119.53
CA LEU A 47 -25.39 -12.15 -118.19
C LEU A 47 -24.61 -13.07 -117.22
N THR A 48 -24.10 -14.21 -117.69
CA THR A 48 -23.38 -15.18 -116.83
C THR A 48 -22.16 -14.52 -116.18
N GLY A 49 -22.13 -14.49 -114.84
CA GLY A 49 -21.06 -13.84 -114.07
C GLY A 49 -21.11 -12.31 -114.06
N LYS A 50 -22.21 -11.68 -114.52
CA LYS A 50 -22.43 -10.24 -114.45
C LYS A 50 -23.47 -9.88 -113.38
N ASN A 51 -23.14 -8.90 -112.56
CA ASN A 51 -24.05 -8.25 -111.63
C ASN A 51 -25.00 -7.30 -112.37
N LEU A 52 -26.12 -6.97 -111.73
CA LEU A 52 -27.11 -6.02 -112.23
C LEU A 52 -27.30 -4.92 -111.19
N VAL A 53 -27.42 -3.68 -111.67
CA VAL A 53 -27.83 -2.53 -110.85
C VAL A 53 -29.02 -1.87 -111.55
N PHE A 54 -30.12 -1.67 -110.84
CA PHE A 54 -31.24 -0.86 -111.31
C PHE A 54 -30.92 0.60 -111.00
N CYS A 55 -31.05 1.46 -112.00
CA CYS A 55 -30.82 2.89 -111.89
C CYS A 55 -32.05 3.66 -112.40
N GLU A 56 -32.48 4.71 -111.69
CA GLU A 56 -33.59 5.56 -112.15
C GLU A 56 -33.40 7.03 -111.75
N ASN A 57 -33.57 7.93 -112.71
CA ASN A 57 -33.70 9.35 -112.47
C ASN A 57 -35.19 9.71 -112.39
N LYS A 58 -35.68 10.06 -111.19
CA LYS A 58 -37.05 10.55 -110.98
C LYS A 58 -37.21 11.99 -111.48
N ASN A 59 -38.42 12.35 -111.88
CA ASN A 59 -38.81 13.69 -112.36
C ASN A 59 -38.78 14.80 -111.27
N GLY A 60 -38.12 14.54 -110.13
CA GLY A 60 -37.91 15.47 -109.02
C GLY A 60 -36.46 15.46 -108.51
N ASN A 61 -35.48 15.18 -109.37
CA ASN A 61 -34.03 15.11 -109.09
C ASN A 61 -33.59 14.06 -108.03
N LYS A 62 -34.49 13.18 -107.57
CA LYS A 62 -34.10 11.98 -106.82
C LYS A 62 -33.54 10.93 -107.80
N ILE A 63 -32.36 10.41 -107.47
CA ILE A 63 -31.75 9.28 -108.18
C ILE A 63 -31.90 8.03 -107.31
N ILE A 64 -32.32 6.92 -107.92
CA ILE A 64 -32.32 5.59 -107.33
C ILE A 64 -31.17 4.80 -107.98
N ILE A 65 -30.37 4.13 -107.15
CA ILE A 65 -29.32 3.19 -107.57
C ILE A 65 -29.44 1.96 -106.65
N ASP A 66 -29.63 0.77 -107.22
CA ASP A 66 -30.03 -0.42 -106.46
C ASP A 66 -29.40 -1.70 -107.02
N ASN A 67 -28.52 -2.32 -106.22
CA ASN A 67 -27.89 -3.62 -106.51
C ASN A 67 -28.68 -4.83 -105.95
N GLY A 68 -29.88 -4.58 -105.42
CA GLY A 68 -30.76 -5.56 -104.78
C GLY A 68 -30.41 -5.92 -103.34
N GLN A 69 -29.41 -5.27 -102.72
CA GLN A 69 -28.91 -5.61 -101.38
C GLN A 69 -29.38 -4.60 -100.33
N GLY A 70 -29.89 -5.10 -99.20
CA GLY A 70 -30.50 -4.30 -98.13
C GLY A 70 -32.02 -4.46 -98.01
N ASP A 71 -32.59 -3.97 -96.91
CA ASP A 71 -33.99 -4.23 -96.52
C ASP A 71 -35.01 -3.40 -97.33
N ASN A 72 -34.65 -2.17 -97.68
CA ASN A 72 -35.47 -1.29 -98.53
C ASN A 72 -35.13 -1.39 -100.04
N SER A 73 -34.24 -2.31 -100.42
CA SER A 73 -33.85 -2.53 -101.82
C SER A 73 -34.79 -3.50 -102.53
N GLY A 74 -34.84 -3.39 -103.86
CA GLY A 74 -35.50 -4.35 -104.73
C GLY A 74 -34.78 -5.70 -104.71
N LYS A 75 -35.24 -6.67 -105.52
CA LYS A 75 -34.63 -8.01 -105.58
C LYS A 75 -34.53 -8.52 -107.01
N PHE A 76 -33.32 -8.93 -107.40
CA PHE A 76 -33.05 -9.58 -108.68
C PHE A 76 -33.22 -11.10 -108.56
N THR A 77 -34.13 -11.67 -109.34
CA THR A 77 -34.37 -13.11 -109.46
C THR A 77 -33.88 -13.58 -110.83
N ARG A 78 -32.96 -14.55 -110.83
CA ARG A 78 -32.26 -15.07 -112.02
C ARG A 78 -31.83 -16.53 -111.81
N SER A 79 -31.44 -17.18 -112.89
CA SER A 79 -30.89 -18.55 -112.93
C SER A 79 -29.92 -18.67 -114.11
N SER A 80 -29.02 -19.66 -114.09
CA SER A 80 -28.03 -19.88 -115.16
C SER A 80 -28.68 -20.06 -116.54
N ASP A 81 -29.84 -20.72 -116.60
CA ASP A 81 -30.64 -20.91 -117.80
C ASP A 81 -31.24 -19.60 -118.34
N ASN A 82 -31.44 -18.60 -117.49
CA ASN A 82 -31.98 -17.30 -117.87
C ASN A 82 -30.85 -16.29 -118.16
N ASP A 83 -29.77 -16.31 -117.39
CA ASP A 83 -28.61 -15.43 -117.60
C ASP A 83 -27.93 -15.68 -118.96
N SER A 84 -27.85 -16.94 -119.40
CA SER A 84 -27.40 -17.31 -120.76
C SER A 84 -28.32 -16.82 -121.88
N LYS A 85 -29.53 -16.33 -121.55
CA LYS A 85 -30.54 -15.80 -122.48
C LYS A 85 -30.82 -14.30 -122.25
N GLY A 86 -30.07 -13.64 -121.38
CA GLY A 86 -30.27 -12.23 -121.01
C GLY A 86 -31.50 -11.95 -120.16
N ILE A 87 -32.11 -12.98 -119.55
CA ILE A 87 -33.38 -12.86 -118.83
C ILE A 87 -33.14 -12.72 -117.33
N PHE A 88 -33.83 -11.77 -116.69
CA PHE A 88 -33.96 -11.68 -115.24
C PHE A 88 -35.31 -11.07 -114.83
N THR A 89 -35.67 -11.17 -113.55
CA THR A 89 -36.80 -10.44 -112.97
C THR A 89 -36.31 -9.52 -111.86
N TYR A 90 -36.78 -8.28 -111.83
CA TYR A 90 -36.48 -7.31 -110.77
C TYR A 90 -37.77 -6.93 -110.02
N CYS A 91 -37.81 -7.19 -108.72
CA CYS A 91 -38.85 -6.69 -107.82
C CYS A 91 -38.54 -5.24 -107.44
N LEU A 92 -39.50 -4.34 -107.61
CA LEU A 92 -39.32 -2.89 -107.46
C LEU A 92 -39.22 -2.49 -105.97
N GLN A 93 -38.23 -1.66 -105.64
CA GLN A 93 -38.11 -1.04 -104.31
C GLN A 93 -39.22 0.01 -104.04
N PRO A 94 -39.54 0.31 -102.76
CA PRO A 94 -40.62 1.24 -102.41
C PRO A 94 -40.50 2.64 -103.03
N ASP A 95 -39.27 3.15 -103.18
CA ASP A 95 -39.04 4.49 -103.71
C ASP A 95 -39.42 4.66 -105.20
N ILE A 96 -39.53 3.55 -105.96
CA ILE A 96 -39.92 3.59 -107.38
C ILE A 96 -41.39 4.04 -107.52
N TYR A 97 -42.24 3.80 -106.52
CA TYR A 97 -43.66 4.15 -106.53
C TYR A 97 -43.93 5.63 -106.17
N THR A 98 -42.91 6.41 -105.81
CA THR A 98 -43.11 7.77 -105.29
C THR A 98 -43.43 8.82 -106.36
N ALA A 99 -42.81 8.73 -107.54
CA ALA A 99 -42.96 9.66 -108.66
C ALA A 99 -42.54 9.02 -109.99
N SER A 100 -42.98 9.56 -111.13
CA SER A 100 -42.53 9.09 -112.45
C SER A 100 -41.04 9.34 -112.68
N GLY A 101 -40.42 8.51 -113.53
CA GLY A 101 -38.98 8.61 -113.81
C GLY A 101 -38.50 7.81 -115.02
N LYS A 102 -37.21 7.96 -115.33
CA LYS A 102 -36.49 7.30 -116.43
C LYS A 102 -35.49 6.33 -115.85
N ALA A 103 -35.68 5.04 -116.14
CA ALA A 103 -34.93 3.93 -115.57
C ALA A 103 -34.06 3.20 -116.61
N TRP A 104 -32.98 2.56 -116.16
CA TRP A 104 -32.14 1.64 -116.91
C TRP A 104 -31.57 0.57 -115.97
N PHE A 105 -30.96 -0.47 -116.53
CA PHE A 105 -30.13 -1.40 -115.78
C PHE A 105 -28.68 -1.28 -116.24
N GLU A 106 -27.75 -1.27 -115.30
CA GLU A 106 -26.31 -1.39 -115.55
C GLU A 106 -25.86 -2.83 -115.32
N ILE A 107 -24.99 -3.30 -116.22
CA ILE A 107 -24.47 -4.67 -116.24
C ILE A 107 -23.00 -4.56 -115.86
N THR A 108 -22.61 -5.15 -114.72
CA THR A 108 -21.31 -4.88 -114.09
C THR A 108 -20.57 -6.17 -113.72
N ASP A 109 -19.25 -6.10 -113.58
CA ASP A 109 -18.39 -7.19 -113.07
C ASP A 109 -17.43 -6.74 -111.95
N GLY A 110 -17.69 -5.55 -111.40
CA GLY A 110 -16.77 -4.78 -110.56
C GLY A 110 -16.66 -3.35 -111.10
N THR A 111 -16.78 -3.20 -112.42
CA THR A 111 -17.01 -1.94 -113.14
C THR A 111 -18.24 -2.07 -114.04
N THR A 112 -18.88 -0.95 -114.44
CA THR A 112 -19.98 -0.99 -115.43
C THR A 112 -19.42 -1.36 -116.81
N VAL A 113 -19.89 -2.49 -117.34
CA VAL A 113 -19.46 -3.10 -118.61
C VAL A 113 -20.35 -2.63 -119.76
N ASP A 114 -21.67 -2.61 -119.51
CA ASP A 114 -22.68 -2.12 -120.44
C ASP A 114 -23.92 -1.67 -119.65
N SER A 115 -24.92 -1.13 -120.35
CA SER A 115 -26.21 -0.73 -119.78
C SER A 115 -27.34 -1.03 -120.77
N THR A 116 -28.55 -1.24 -120.27
CA THR A 116 -29.74 -1.32 -121.13
C THR A 116 -30.05 0.06 -121.74
N LYS A 117 -30.94 0.08 -122.74
CA LYS A 117 -31.70 1.29 -123.06
C LYS A 117 -32.55 1.77 -121.88
N ASN A 118 -32.88 3.06 -121.92
CA ASN A 118 -33.81 3.68 -120.98
C ASN A 118 -35.24 3.19 -121.22
N PHE A 119 -35.96 3.00 -120.12
CA PHE A 119 -37.41 2.79 -120.05
C PHE A 119 -38.00 3.73 -118.98
N TYR A 120 -39.32 3.70 -118.78
CA TYR A 120 -40.02 4.71 -117.98
C TYR A 120 -41.00 4.08 -116.99
N PHE A 121 -41.07 4.66 -115.78
CA PHE A 121 -42.16 4.44 -114.85
C PHE A 121 -43.06 5.67 -114.83
N ASP A 122 -44.36 5.46 -115.07
CA ASP A 122 -45.40 6.48 -114.99
C ASP A 122 -46.21 6.24 -113.71
N VAL A 123 -45.92 7.01 -112.67
CA VAL A 123 -46.61 6.90 -111.37
C VAL A 123 -47.86 7.79 -111.38
N GLU A 124 -49.03 7.16 -111.31
CA GLU A 124 -50.31 7.82 -111.10
C GLU A 124 -50.55 8.06 -109.59
N LYS A 125 -51.17 9.19 -109.25
CA LYS A 125 -51.46 9.54 -107.84
C LYS A 125 -52.60 8.68 -107.29
N ASP A 126 -52.44 8.24 -106.04
CA ASP A 126 -53.43 7.44 -105.30
C ASP A 126 -54.77 8.19 -105.02
N ALA A 127 -55.84 7.41 -104.87
CA ALA A 127 -57.16 7.84 -104.44
C ALA A 127 -57.28 7.80 -102.90
N GLN A 128 -57.02 8.96 -102.28
CA GLN A 128 -56.79 9.13 -100.83
C GLN A 128 -57.63 8.23 -99.89
N ILE A 129 -56.93 7.37 -99.15
CA ILE A 129 -57.47 6.67 -97.97
C ILE A 129 -57.13 7.46 -96.69
N SER A 130 -58.12 7.61 -95.80
CA SER A 130 -57.97 8.28 -94.51
C SER A 130 -57.28 7.38 -93.48
N VAL A 131 -56.07 7.75 -93.02
CA VAL A 131 -55.36 7.05 -91.95
C VAL A 131 -55.96 7.40 -90.58
N THR A 132 -56.39 6.40 -89.80
CA THR A 132 -57.02 6.58 -88.49
C THR A 132 -56.00 6.71 -87.34
N ASN A 133 -56.10 7.80 -86.58
CA ASN A 133 -55.11 8.24 -85.59
C ASN A 133 -55.22 7.53 -84.21
N ASN A 134 -55.45 6.21 -84.19
CA ASN A 134 -55.94 5.51 -83.00
C ASN A 134 -54.82 5.06 -82.01
N ASP A 135 -53.69 4.59 -82.53
CA ASP A 135 -52.70 3.85 -81.72
C ASP A 135 -51.92 4.73 -80.72
N TYR A 136 -51.70 6.01 -81.08
CA TYR A 136 -51.06 6.99 -80.20
C TYR A 136 -51.86 7.24 -78.91
N VAL A 137 -53.19 7.24 -79.01
CA VAL A 137 -54.09 7.46 -77.86
C VAL A 137 -54.00 6.29 -76.86
N GLY A 138 -53.96 5.05 -77.38
CA GLY A 138 -53.77 3.86 -76.54
C GLY A 138 -52.43 3.86 -75.80
N SER A 139 -51.35 4.23 -76.51
CA SER A 139 -50.00 4.31 -75.95
C SER A 139 -49.88 5.37 -74.85
N LEU A 140 -50.49 6.54 -75.05
CA LEU A 140 -50.54 7.60 -74.04
C LEU A 140 -51.37 7.20 -72.81
N LYS A 141 -52.49 6.49 -72.99
CA LYS A 141 -53.33 6.01 -71.88
C LYS A 141 -52.59 4.95 -71.03
N ALA A 142 -51.79 4.09 -71.66
CA ALA A 142 -50.94 3.14 -70.96
C ALA A 142 -49.86 3.86 -70.11
N LEU A 143 -49.22 4.91 -70.66
CA LEU A 143 -48.25 5.73 -69.93
C LEU A 143 -48.89 6.48 -68.75
N GLU A 144 -50.07 7.07 -68.93
CA GLU A 144 -50.84 7.70 -67.84
C GLU A 144 -51.11 6.72 -66.70
N THR A 145 -51.53 5.50 -67.02
CA THR A 145 -51.82 4.44 -66.05
C THR A 145 -50.54 3.99 -65.32
N ALA A 146 -49.41 3.87 -66.03
CA ALA A 146 -48.13 3.55 -65.44
C ALA A 146 -47.64 4.65 -64.48
N MET A 147 -47.77 5.93 -64.86
CA MET A 147 -47.41 7.06 -63.98
C MET A 147 -48.27 7.12 -62.73
N ALA A 148 -49.58 6.88 -62.83
CA ALA A 148 -50.47 6.80 -61.66
C ALA A 148 -50.09 5.64 -60.71
N GLY A 149 -49.70 4.48 -61.26
CA GLY A 149 -49.18 3.36 -60.49
C GLY A 149 -47.87 3.68 -59.76
N VAL A 150 -46.94 4.36 -60.43
CA VAL A 150 -45.68 4.84 -59.84
C VAL A 150 -45.94 5.86 -58.73
N GLN A 151 -46.86 6.81 -58.93
CA GLN A 151 -47.24 7.78 -57.91
C GLN A 151 -47.83 7.08 -56.67
N THR A 152 -48.74 6.13 -56.87
CA THR A 152 -49.32 5.32 -55.78
C THR A 152 -48.25 4.55 -55.01
N LYS A 153 -47.31 3.90 -55.71
CA LYS A 153 -46.20 3.19 -55.05
C LYS A 153 -45.32 4.14 -54.25
N LEU A 154 -44.92 5.27 -54.83
CA LEU A 154 -44.10 6.27 -54.14
C LEU A 154 -44.77 6.81 -52.88
N THR A 155 -46.10 7.01 -52.90
CA THR A 155 -46.86 7.38 -51.70
C THR A 155 -46.85 6.28 -50.63
N SER A 156 -46.96 4.99 -51.01
CA SER A 156 -46.78 3.89 -50.04
C SER A 156 -45.37 3.88 -49.46
N ASP A 157 -44.34 3.86 -50.31
CA ASP A 157 -42.93 3.79 -49.90
C ASP A 157 -42.58 4.91 -48.90
N LEU A 158 -43.10 6.13 -49.12
CA LEU A 158 -42.93 7.27 -48.22
C LEU A 158 -43.64 7.07 -46.87
N ASN A 159 -44.88 6.59 -46.88
CA ASN A 159 -45.64 6.30 -45.66
C ASN A 159 -44.98 5.17 -44.84
N ASP A 160 -44.51 4.12 -45.51
CA ASP A 160 -43.85 2.96 -44.91
C ASP A 160 -42.50 3.36 -44.27
N MET A 161 -41.70 4.20 -44.95
CA MET A 161 -40.50 4.81 -44.37
C MET A 161 -40.82 5.73 -43.17
N GLN A 162 -41.89 6.52 -43.23
CA GLN A 162 -42.32 7.37 -42.11
C GLN A 162 -42.72 6.53 -40.89
N ALA A 163 -43.42 5.42 -41.09
CA ALA A 163 -43.79 4.49 -40.03
C ALA A 163 -42.56 3.84 -39.39
N GLN A 164 -41.64 3.28 -40.19
CA GLN A 164 -40.39 2.67 -39.72
C GLN A 164 -39.51 3.66 -38.93
N LEU A 165 -39.37 4.90 -39.43
CA LEU A 165 -38.59 5.93 -38.74
C LEU A 165 -39.24 6.33 -37.40
N THR A 166 -40.58 6.43 -37.35
CA THR A 166 -41.34 6.72 -36.13
C THR A 166 -41.20 5.59 -35.10
N GLU A 167 -41.23 4.33 -35.54
CA GLU A 167 -41.01 3.17 -34.69
C GLU A 167 -39.57 3.13 -34.15
N GLN A 168 -38.55 3.32 -34.99
CA GLN A 168 -37.15 3.39 -34.55
C GLN A 168 -36.93 4.48 -33.50
N ILE A 169 -37.45 5.70 -33.73
CA ILE A 169 -37.39 6.79 -32.76
C ILE A 169 -38.07 6.41 -31.43
N THR A 170 -39.23 5.74 -31.50
CA THR A 170 -39.99 5.31 -30.32
C THR A 170 -39.25 4.25 -29.52
N ASN A 171 -38.71 3.23 -30.19
CA ASN A 171 -37.97 2.13 -29.57
C ASN A 171 -36.65 2.61 -28.97
N THR A 172 -35.89 3.47 -29.68
CA THR A 172 -34.68 4.11 -29.15
C THR A 172 -34.98 4.99 -27.95
N LYS A 173 -36.08 5.77 -27.96
CA LYS A 173 -36.51 6.58 -26.83
C LYS A 173 -36.85 5.72 -25.60
N ALA A 174 -37.57 4.62 -25.80
CA ALA A 174 -37.92 3.69 -24.72
C ALA A 174 -36.68 3.02 -24.11
N ALA A 175 -35.78 2.50 -24.95
CA ALA A 175 -34.54 1.88 -24.50
C ALA A 175 -33.64 2.86 -23.73
N ASN A 176 -33.45 4.08 -24.25
CA ASN A 176 -32.68 5.13 -23.57
C ASN A 176 -33.32 5.52 -22.22
N GLN A 177 -34.65 5.65 -22.16
CA GLN A 177 -35.35 5.98 -20.92
C GLN A 177 -35.25 4.88 -19.86
N GLN A 178 -35.29 3.60 -20.27
CA GLN A 178 -35.09 2.46 -19.38
C GLN A 178 -33.63 2.38 -18.90
N ALA A 179 -32.65 2.59 -19.78
CA ALA A 179 -31.23 2.63 -19.42
C ALA A 179 -30.92 3.75 -18.41
N ILE A 180 -31.47 4.95 -18.61
CA ILE A 180 -31.34 6.08 -17.67
C ILE A 180 -32.00 5.75 -16.32
N THR A 181 -33.22 5.18 -16.32
CA THR A 181 -33.90 4.75 -15.08
C THR A 181 -33.06 3.72 -14.30
N ASN A 182 -32.47 2.74 -14.98
CA ASN A 182 -31.64 1.72 -14.35
C ASN A 182 -30.35 2.31 -13.77
N ALA A 183 -29.67 3.20 -14.50
CA ALA A 183 -28.46 3.88 -14.03
C ALA A 183 -28.73 4.80 -12.83
N LEU A 184 -29.85 5.53 -12.83
CA LEU A 184 -30.29 6.33 -11.69
C LEU A 184 -30.61 5.46 -10.46
N LYS A 185 -31.21 4.28 -10.66
CA LYS A 185 -31.47 3.34 -9.56
C LYS A 185 -30.17 2.80 -8.96
N ASP A 186 -29.24 2.31 -9.80
CA ASP A 186 -27.92 1.81 -9.36
C ASP A 186 -27.13 2.87 -8.59
N LEU A 187 -27.11 4.12 -9.07
CA LEU A 187 -26.51 5.25 -8.36
C LEU A 187 -27.20 5.53 -7.01
N THR A 188 -28.53 5.45 -6.97
CA THR A 188 -29.32 5.64 -5.73
C THR A 188 -29.01 4.54 -4.72
N ASP A 189 -29.07 3.27 -5.13
CA ASP A 189 -28.79 2.09 -4.29
C ASP A 189 -27.37 2.17 -3.69
N LYS A 190 -26.37 2.49 -4.52
CA LYS A 190 -24.97 2.67 -4.09
C LYS A 190 -24.80 3.83 -3.11
N THR A 191 -25.48 4.95 -3.36
CA THR A 191 -25.45 6.12 -2.46
C THR A 191 -26.10 5.79 -1.12
N THR A 192 -27.24 5.09 -1.11
CA THR A 192 -27.92 4.63 0.11
C THR A 192 -27.05 3.66 0.91
N ALA A 193 -26.41 2.69 0.26
CA ALA A 193 -25.48 1.77 0.93
C ALA A 193 -24.26 2.50 1.52
N ALA A 194 -23.68 3.47 0.80
CA ALA A 194 -22.56 4.27 1.29
C ALA A 194 -22.95 5.11 2.52
N LEU A 195 -24.13 5.73 2.52
CA LEU A 195 -24.66 6.49 3.67
C LEU A 195 -24.89 5.57 4.88
N SER A 196 -25.47 4.39 4.69
CA SER A 196 -25.70 3.41 5.76
C SER A 196 -24.38 2.89 6.37
N ASN A 197 -23.34 2.70 5.55
CA ASN A 197 -22.00 2.36 6.04
C ASN A 197 -21.40 3.48 6.91
N VAL A 198 -21.55 4.75 6.49
CA VAL A 198 -21.08 5.92 7.27
C VAL A 198 -21.82 6.03 8.62
N GLU A 199 -23.14 5.82 8.63
CA GLU A 199 -23.93 5.74 9.86
C GLU A 199 -23.46 4.59 10.77
N GLY A 200 -23.22 3.41 10.20
CA GLY A 200 -22.65 2.26 10.90
C GLY A 200 -21.32 2.58 11.58
N TYR A 201 -20.35 3.12 10.83
CA TYR A 201 -19.05 3.53 11.39
C TYR A 201 -19.19 4.60 12.47
N THR A 202 -20.06 5.60 12.27
CA THR A 202 -20.34 6.66 13.26
C THR A 202 -20.89 6.04 14.56
N ASN A 203 -21.82 5.11 14.46
CA ASN A 203 -22.40 4.41 15.62
C ASN A 203 -21.36 3.54 16.35
N THR A 204 -20.51 2.79 15.63
CA THR A 204 -19.41 2.01 16.24
C THR A 204 -18.40 2.90 16.95
N ILE A 205 -18.02 4.04 16.36
CA ILE A 205 -17.10 5.01 16.97
C ILE A 205 -17.71 5.60 18.24
N ASN A 206 -18.97 6.04 18.19
CA ASN A 206 -19.69 6.60 19.35
C ASN A 206 -19.84 5.58 20.49
N GLN A 207 -20.16 4.32 20.17
CA GLN A 207 -20.20 3.23 21.16
C GLN A 207 -18.84 3.03 21.82
N LYS A 208 -17.75 2.92 21.04
CA LYS A 208 -16.39 2.76 21.60
C LYS A 208 -15.99 3.93 22.51
N TYR A 209 -16.27 5.17 22.12
CA TYR A 209 -15.99 6.34 22.96
C TYR A 209 -16.78 6.31 24.28
N ASN A 210 -18.07 5.97 24.24
CA ASN A 210 -18.91 5.85 25.44
C ASN A 210 -18.43 4.72 26.36
N ASP A 211 -18.09 3.55 25.81
CA ASP A 211 -17.58 2.40 26.56
C ASP A 211 -16.24 2.72 27.23
N ASP A 212 -15.29 3.32 26.51
CA ASP A 212 -13.97 3.63 27.04
C ASP A 212 -14.02 4.78 28.06
N PHE A 213 -14.90 5.78 27.87
CA PHE A 213 -15.16 6.81 28.87
C PHE A 213 -15.82 6.23 30.14
N SER A 214 -16.76 5.29 29.98
CA SER A 214 -17.41 4.60 31.10
C SER A 214 -16.39 3.77 31.91
N LYS A 215 -15.52 3.00 31.23
CA LYS A 215 -14.41 2.27 31.85
C LYS A 215 -13.45 3.20 32.59
N LEU A 216 -13.05 4.32 31.96
CA LEU A 216 -12.15 5.30 32.57
C LEU A 216 -12.75 5.86 33.88
N ARG A 217 -14.04 6.22 33.85
CA ARG A 217 -14.77 6.70 35.03
C ARG A 217 -14.81 5.63 36.14
N THR A 218 -15.23 4.40 35.84
CA THR A 218 -15.31 3.33 36.86
C THR A 218 -13.93 2.94 37.41
N ASN A 219 -12.89 2.98 36.58
CA ASN A 219 -11.51 2.78 37.05
C ASN A 219 -11.07 3.91 37.99
N PHE A 220 -11.42 5.17 37.68
CA PHE A 220 -11.14 6.32 38.54
C PHE A 220 -11.91 6.23 39.88
N GLU A 221 -13.23 5.99 39.83
CA GLU A 221 -14.10 5.79 41.01
C GLU A 221 -13.56 4.67 41.92
N SER A 222 -13.06 3.58 41.33
CA SER A 222 -12.46 2.45 42.05
C SER A 222 -11.10 2.80 42.68
N TRP A 223 -10.24 3.52 41.95
CA TRP A 223 -8.94 4.00 42.44
C TRP A 223 -9.10 5.01 43.57
N GLU A 224 -10.00 5.97 43.42
CA GLU A 224 -10.32 7.00 44.40
C GLU A 224 -10.79 6.34 45.71
N THR A 225 -11.79 5.45 45.61
CA THR A 225 -12.30 4.68 46.75
C THR A 225 -11.18 3.91 47.46
N SER A 226 -10.40 3.11 46.73
CA SER A 226 -9.32 2.28 47.30
C SER A 226 -8.20 3.12 47.95
N THR A 227 -7.88 4.27 47.35
CA THR A 227 -6.85 5.20 47.84
C THR A 227 -7.30 5.87 49.15
N ILE A 228 -8.55 6.35 49.21
CA ILE A 228 -9.14 6.92 50.42
C ILE A 228 -9.20 5.86 51.53
N ASP A 229 -9.64 4.64 51.21
CA ASP A 229 -9.72 3.52 52.16
C ASP A 229 -8.34 3.15 52.75
N SER A 230 -7.29 3.20 51.91
CA SER A 230 -5.90 2.96 52.32
C SER A 230 -5.38 4.04 53.27
N TYR A 231 -5.57 5.33 52.92
CA TYR A 231 -5.16 6.42 53.80
C TYR A 231 -5.95 6.43 55.11
N GLN A 232 -7.26 6.16 55.08
CA GLN A 232 -8.08 6.10 56.29
C GLN A 232 -7.63 4.97 57.23
N LYS A 233 -7.24 3.80 56.69
CA LYS A 233 -6.67 2.69 57.48
C LYS A 233 -5.34 3.09 58.13
N GLN A 234 -4.45 3.77 57.39
CA GLN A 234 -3.18 4.26 57.92
C GLN A 234 -3.38 5.31 59.02
N VAL A 235 -4.25 6.31 58.80
CA VAL A 235 -4.59 7.34 59.79
C VAL A 235 -5.22 6.73 61.05
N ASN A 236 -6.13 5.76 60.89
CA ASN A 236 -6.74 5.07 62.03
C ASN A 236 -5.71 4.25 62.83
N GLY A 237 -4.74 3.62 62.15
CA GLY A 237 -3.63 2.91 62.80
C GLY A 237 -2.73 3.83 63.62
N ILE A 238 -2.35 4.98 63.05
CA ILE A 238 -1.56 6.02 63.74
C ILE A 238 -2.35 6.58 64.93
N LEU A 239 -3.65 6.84 64.77
CA LEU A 239 -4.51 7.33 65.87
C LEU A 239 -4.57 6.33 67.03
N ALA A 240 -4.71 5.03 66.74
CA ALA A 240 -4.68 3.98 67.77
C ALA A 240 -3.33 3.90 68.49
N GLN A 241 -2.21 4.02 67.75
CA GLN A 241 -0.86 4.08 68.35
C GLN A 241 -0.68 5.30 69.26
N VAL A 242 -1.17 6.48 68.86
CA VAL A 242 -1.12 7.70 69.68
C VAL A 242 -1.98 7.56 70.95
N GLN A 243 -3.16 6.93 70.86
CA GLN A 243 -4.01 6.64 72.02
C GLN A 243 -3.36 5.63 72.99
N GLN A 244 -2.70 4.60 72.47
CA GLN A 244 -1.92 3.66 73.27
C GLN A 244 -0.74 4.37 73.97
N ASN A 245 0.05 5.14 73.24
CA ASN A 245 1.17 5.91 73.81
C ASN A 245 0.72 6.88 74.92
N GLY A 246 -0.44 7.54 74.77
CA GLY A 246 -1.02 8.38 75.83
C GLY A 246 -1.42 7.58 77.09
N THR A 247 -1.89 6.34 76.91
CA THR A 247 -2.19 5.41 78.00
C THR A 247 -0.90 4.97 78.71
N ASP A 248 0.16 4.66 77.96
CA ASP A 248 1.44 4.22 78.52
C ASP A 248 2.19 5.36 79.23
N VAL A 249 2.15 6.58 78.71
CA VAL A 249 2.63 7.78 79.42
C VAL A 249 1.88 7.98 80.74
N THR A 250 0.56 7.76 80.76
CA THR A 250 -0.25 7.83 82.00
C THR A 250 0.17 6.76 83.01
N ASN A 251 0.45 5.53 82.55
CA ASN A 251 0.95 4.44 83.39
C ASN A 251 2.36 4.73 83.95
N ILE A 252 3.26 5.27 83.13
CA ILE A 252 4.62 5.68 83.55
C ILE A 252 4.54 6.80 84.59
N GLN A 253 3.70 7.82 84.38
CA GLN A 253 3.52 8.91 85.34
C GLN A 253 3.01 8.39 86.70
N LYS A 254 2.11 7.40 86.70
CA LYS A 254 1.67 6.72 87.94
C LYS A 254 2.83 6.00 88.63
N GLN A 255 3.62 5.21 87.90
CA GLN A 255 4.78 4.50 88.46
C GLN A 255 5.82 5.47 89.06
N ILE A 256 6.06 6.62 88.43
CA ILE A 256 6.92 7.69 88.95
C ILE A 256 6.35 8.24 90.26
N ASN A 257 5.04 8.55 90.31
CA ASN A 257 4.39 9.06 91.52
C ASN A 257 4.44 8.06 92.69
N ASP A 258 4.24 6.77 92.41
CA ASP A 258 4.36 5.68 93.39
C ASP A 258 5.81 5.52 93.88
N ALA A 259 6.81 5.66 93.00
CA ALA A 259 8.23 5.60 93.34
C ALA A 259 8.67 6.80 94.19
N VAL A 260 8.27 8.03 93.83
CA VAL A 260 8.51 9.25 94.62
C VAL A 260 7.88 9.09 96.02
N SER A 261 6.67 8.56 96.10
CA SER A 261 5.99 8.31 97.38
C SER A 261 6.75 7.32 98.27
N LYS A 262 7.30 6.24 97.68
CA LYS A 262 8.15 5.27 98.39
C LYS A 262 9.48 5.89 98.86
N MET A 263 10.14 6.70 98.03
CA MET A 263 11.38 7.38 98.42
C MET A 263 11.15 8.37 99.56
N GLN A 264 10.04 9.11 99.55
CA GLN A 264 9.66 9.99 100.67
C GLN A 264 9.36 9.22 101.97
N GLN A 265 8.77 8.02 101.88
CA GLN A 265 8.57 7.14 103.04
C GLN A 265 9.90 6.62 103.59
N LEU A 266 10.81 6.16 102.72
CA LEU A 266 12.15 5.69 103.12
C LEU A 266 12.97 6.82 103.76
N ALA A 267 12.93 8.04 103.20
CA ALA A 267 13.59 9.20 103.79
C ALA A 267 13.05 9.52 105.20
N LYS A 268 11.73 9.44 105.40
CA LYS A 268 11.11 9.59 106.72
C LYS A 268 11.56 8.49 107.70
N GLN A 269 11.55 7.22 107.26
CA GLN A 269 12.03 6.10 108.06
C GLN A 269 13.50 6.26 108.47
N PHE A 270 14.37 6.64 107.54
CA PHE A 270 15.78 6.90 107.81
C PHE A 270 15.98 8.08 108.78
N SER A 271 15.22 9.18 108.62
CA SER A 271 15.25 10.32 109.54
C SER A 271 14.75 10.00 110.96
N ALA A 272 14.03 8.89 111.14
CA ALA A 272 13.58 8.40 112.43
C ALA A 272 14.55 7.41 113.10
N ILE A 273 15.70 7.11 112.49
CA ILE A 273 16.74 6.26 113.09
C ILE A 273 17.52 7.09 114.13
N ASP A 274 17.32 6.79 115.40
CA ASP A 274 18.13 7.31 116.50
C ASP A 274 19.47 6.56 116.58
N PHE A 275 20.48 7.08 115.87
CA PHE A 275 21.84 6.56 115.89
C PHE A 275 22.53 6.65 117.26
N THR A 276 22.05 7.50 118.18
CA THR A 276 22.67 7.68 119.52
C THR A 276 22.51 6.44 120.42
N ARG A 277 21.62 5.51 120.04
CA ARG A 277 21.42 4.22 120.70
C ARG A 277 22.48 3.17 120.29
N PHE A 278 23.20 3.41 119.20
CA PHE A 278 24.24 2.52 118.67
C PHE A 278 25.66 3.07 118.92
N VAL A 279 25.85 4.39 118.75
CA VAL A 279 27.10 5.10 119.10
C VAL A 279 26.72 6.41 119.77
N LYS A 280 27.07 6.58 121.04
CA LYS A 280 26.89 7.86 121.74
C LYS A 280 28.07 8.78 121.43
N PRO A 281 27.89 10.11 121.49
CA PRO A 281 29.01 11.05 121.41
C PRO A 281 30.10 10.82 122.46
N SER A 282 29.76 10.23 123.62
CA SER A 282 30.72 9.79 124.65
C SER A 282 31.67 8.69 124.18
N ASP A 283 31.21 7.81 123.29
CA ASP A 283 31.94 6.59 122.91
C ASP A 283 33.06 6.92 121.92
N LEU A 284 32.87 8.03 121.17
CA LEU A 284 33.90 8.66 120.33
C LEU A 284 34.88 9.53 121.14
N GLN A 285 34.53 9.91 122.37
CA GLN A 285 35.21 10.95 123.14
C GLN A 285 36.58 10.55 123.67
N ASN A 286 36.91 9.25 123.65
CA ASN A 286 38.23 8.71 123.97
C ASN A 286 39.02 8.16 122.77
N TYR A 287 38.40 8.05 121.57
CA TYR A 287 39.05 7.40 120.41
C TYR A 287 40.19 8.23 119.78
N TYR A 288 40.26 9.53 120.11
CA TYR A 288 41.28 10.46 119.61
C TYR A 288 42.25 10.98 120.69
N THR A 289 41.97 10.75 121.98
CA THR A 289 42.79 11.23 123.11
C THR A 289 43.86 10.18 123.48
N LYS A 290 45.01 10.26 122.81
CA LYS A 290 46.19 9.35 122.89
C LYS A 290 46.90 9.24 124.27
N ARG A 291 46.18 9.25 125.40
CA ARG A 291 46.82 9.25 126.73
C ARG A 291 47.57 7.94 127.01
N GLU A 292 46.96 6.80 126.71
CA GLU A 292 47.59 5.47 126.84
C GLU A 292 48.83 5.32 125.94
N THR A 293 48.83 5.94 124.75
CA THR A 293 49.98 5.92 123.83
C THR A 293 51.16 6.72 124.38
N ASN A 294 50.89 7.87 125.02
CA ASN A 294 51.93 8.79 125.46
C ASN A 294 52.60 8.33 126.77
N GLU A 295 51.83 7.73 127.68
CA GLU A 295 52.36 7.08 128.88
C GLU A 295 53.27 5.90 128.49
N LYS A 296 52.83 5.03 127.56
CA LYS A 296 53.64 3.87 127.13
C LYS A 296 54.94 4.24 126.39
N ILE A 297 54.93 5.27 125.55
CA ILE A 297 56.15 5.75 124.84
C ILE A 297 57.21 6.26 125.83
N THR A 298 56.82 6.75 127.00
CA THR A 298 57.75 7.29 128.01
C THR A 298 58.55 6.17 128.68
N ASP A 299 57.91 5.05 129.04
CA ASP A 299 58.57 3.87 129.62
C ASP A 299 59.49 3.16 128.62
N ASP A 300 59.05 3.00 127.36
CA ASP A 300 59.84 2.33 126.32
C ASP A 300 61.14 3.13 125.98
N LEU A 301 61.13 4.46 126.14
CA LEU A 301 62.31 5.32 125.92
C LEU A 301 63.32 5.31 127.09
N ALA A 302 62.86 5.12 128.33
CA ALA A 302 63.72 5.18 129.51
C ALA A 302 64.76 4.04 129.60
N ASN A 303 64.56 2.95 128.84
CA ASN A 303 65.30 1.69 128.99
C ASN A 303 66.47 1.49 128.00
N TYR A 304 66.74 2.42 127.08
CA TYR A 304 67.70 2.18 125.98
C TYR A 304 69.13 2.76 126.16
N TYR A 305 69.30 3.96 126.75
CA TYR A 305 70.62 4.53 127.08
C TYR A 305 70.53 5.55 128.22
N THR A 306 71.52 5.58 129.12
CA THR A 306 71.71 6.68 130.08
C THR A 306 72.62 7.78 129.50
N GLN A 307 72.52 9.00 130.07
CA GLN A 307 73.32 10.16 129.65
C GLN A 307 74.84 9.86 129.62
N ASP A 308 75.34 9.11 130.61
CA ASP A 308 76.76 8.79 130.74
C ASP A 308 77.25 7.82 129.66
N GLN A 309 76.42 6.84 129.28
CA GLN A 309 76.72 5.90 128.18
C GLN A 309 76.79 6.60 126.81
N VAL A 310 76.09 7.72 126.65
CA VAL A 310 76.17 8.57 125.45
C VAL A 310 77.46 9.41 125.50
N ASN A 311 77.81 9.95 126.66
CA ASN A 311 79.03 10.75 126.87
C ASN A 311 80.33 9.94 126.68
N GLU A 312 80.39 8.68 127.12
CA GLU A 312 81.55 7.80 126.84
C GLU A 312 81.75 7.58 125.34
N LYS A 313 80.68 7.24 124.61
CA LYS A 313 80.75 7.00 123.16
C LYS A 313 81.15 8.25 122.36
N LEU A 314 80.77 9.44 122.82
CA LEU A 314 81.22 10.72 122.24
C LEU A 314 82.71 10.98 122.47
N ASN A 315 83.25 10.65 123.65
CA ASN A 315 84.67 10.86 123.98
C ASN A 315 85.62 9.95 123.17
N ASP A 316 85.19 8.75 122.77
CA ASP A 316 85.97 7.89 121.87
C ASP A 316 85.76 8.19 120.39
N ALA A 317 84.58 8.69 119.98
CA ALA A 317 84.32 9.11 118.61
C ALA A 317 85.21 10.29 118.15
N GLY A 318 85.67 11.15 119.07
CA GLY A 318 86.55 12.27 118.77
C GLY A 318 88.01 11.93 118.47
N LYS A 319 88.46 10.68 118.72
CA LYS A 319 89.86 10.26 118.55
C LYS A 319 90.10 9.66 117.16
N VAL A 320 90.38 10.51 116.18
CA VAL A 320 90.86 10.06 114.86
C VAL A 320 92.10 9.17 115.00
N LYS A 321 91.99 7.95 114.47
CA LYS A 321 93.07 6.94 114.52
C LYS A 321 94.27 7.42 113.71
N THR A 322 95.47 7.26 114.27
CA THR A 322 96.71 7.47 113.53
C THR A 322 96.84 6.45 112.40
N VAL A 323 97.57 6.81 111.34
CA VAL A 323 98.07 5.85 110.35
C VAL A 323 99.58 5.93 110.35
N ASN A 324 100.24 4.78 110.50
CA ASN A 324 101.71 4.69 110.66
C ASN A 324 102.26 5.59 111.80
N ASN A 325 101.52 5.69 112.90
CA ASN A 325 101.75 6.59 114.05
C ASN A 325 101.73 8.11 113.78
N VAL A 326 101.34 8.55 112.58
CA VAL A 326 101.10 9.98 112.29
C VAL A 326 99.63 10.31 112.56
N GLN A 327 99.36 11.38 113.33
CA GLN A 327 98.01 11.94 113.46
C GLN A 327 97.68 12.84 112.26
N PRO A 328 96.39 13.00 111.91
CA PRO A 328 95.99 14.05 110.97
C PRO A 328 96.38 15.44 111.47
N ASP A 329 96.65 16.35 110.53
CA ASP A 329 96.80 17.77 110.84
C ASP A 329 95.46 18.44 111.22
N SER A 330 95.50 19.74 111.53
CA SER A 330 94.31 20.56 111.84
C SER A 330 93.26 20.63 110.72
N ASN A 331 93.61 20.15 109.53
CA ASN A 331 92.79 20.17 108.33
C ASN A 331 92.37 18.74 107.91
N GLY A 332 92.72 17.72 108.71
CA GLY A 332 92.33 16.32 108.52
C GLY A 332 93.24 15.50 107.61
N ASN A 333 94.37 16.04 107.15
CA ASN A 333 95.24 15.34 106.19
C ASN A 333 96.25 14.41 106.86
N ILE A 334 96.50 13.25 106.23
CA ILE A 334 97.59 12.32 106.58
C ILE A 334 98.40 12.03 105.30
N SER A 335 99.71 12.29 105.31
CA SER A 335 100.60 11.96 104.19
C SER A 335 101.11 10.53 104.30
N LEU A 336 100.78 9.69 103.31
CA LEU A 336 101.14 8.26 103.26
C LEU A 336 101.72 7.88 101.89
N PRO A 337 102.64 6.89 101.79
CA PRO A 337 103.14 6.39 100.51
C PRO A 337 102.03 5.73 99.67
N ALA A 338 102.10 5.87 98.34
CA ALA A 338 100.99 5.56 97.43
C ALA A 338 100.82 4.07 97.07
N GLY A 339 99.56 3.61 96.95
CA GLY A 339 99.17 2.31 96.39
C GLY A 339 97.65 2.17 96.18
N GLY A 340 97.22 1.51 95.08
CA GLY A 340 95.82 1.11 94.79
C GLY A 340 95.38 -0.15 95.55
N VAL A 341 94.30 -0.90 95.24
CA VAL A 341 93.42 -1.11 94.06
C VAL A 341 92.04 -1.57 94.60
N THR A 342 90.81 -1.26 94.15
CA THR A 342 90.13 -0.74 92.93
C THR A 342 89.51 -1.76 91.94
N SER A 343 88.17 -1.87 91.96
CA SER A 343 87.23 -2.54 91.01
C SER A 343 86.98 -4.06 91.13
N PHE A 344 85.81 -4.49 90.63
CA PHE A 344 85.50 -5.87 90.22
C PHE A 344 84.58 -5.82 88.99
N ASN A 345 84.82 -6.68 88.00
CA ASN A 345 84.09 -6.80 86.71
C ASN A 345 83.73 -5.48 85.96
N GLY A 346 84.61 -4.47 86.00
CA GLY A 346 84.67 -3.40 84.99
C GLY A 346 83.64 -2.25 85.08
N GLN A 347 82.62 -2.31 85.93
CA GLN A 347 81.68 -1.20 86.15
C GLN A 347 81.71 -0.69 87.60
N LYS A 348 81.29 0.57 87.78
CA LYS A 348 81.45 1.33 89.03
C LYS A 348 80.25 2.24 89.30
N GLY A 349 79.20 1.68 89.89
CA GLY A 349 77.93 2.36 90.19
C GLY A 349 76.81 1.34 90.43
N ASP A 350 75.62 1.82 90.76
CA ASP A 350 74.46 0.97 91.08
C ASP A 350 73.90 0.27 89.83
N ILE A 351 73.47 -0.99 90.01
CA ILE A 351 72.93 -1.83 88.94
C ILE A 351 71.40 -1.78 89.00
N ASN A 352 70.74 -1.48 87.87
CA ASN A 352 69.31 -1.25 87.82
C ASN A 352 68.72 -1.83 86.52
N PHE A 353 67.61 -2.58 86.61
CA PHE A 353 67.06 -3.37 85.49
C PHE A 353 65.71 -2.79 85.03
N LYS A 354 65.50 -2.71 83.72
CA LYS A 354 64.25 -2.23 83.09
C LYS A 354 63.84 -3.13 81.93
N VAL A 355 62.54 -3.19 81.66
CA VAL A 355 61.95 -3.91 80.52
C VAL A 355 60.95 -2.98 79.83
N ASN A 356 60.97 -2.93 78.50
CA ASN A 356 60.07 -2.13 77.66
C ASN A 356 59.18 -3.06 76.81
N HIS A 357 58.05 -2.55 76.30
CA HIS A 357 57.16 -3.25 75.38
C HIS A 357 56.60 -2.29 74.31
N THR A 358 56.21 -2.84 73.15
CA THR A 358 55.70 -2.06 72.00
C THR A 358 54.64 -2.88 71.25
N GLY A 359 53.56 -2.22 70.78
CA GLY A 359 52.51 -2.84 69.95
C GLY A 359 52.76 -2.64 68.44
N TYR A 360 52.17 -3.51 67.61
CA TYR A 360 52.39 -3.54 66.16
C TYR A 360 51.12 -3.90 65.36
N ASP A 361 50.95 -3.24 64.22
CA ASP A 361 49.72 -3.17 63.41
C ASP A 361 49.38 -4.45 62.62
N SER A 362 50.24 -5.48 62.64
CA SER A 362 49.99 -6.76 61.97
C SER A 362 50.79 -7.92 62.59
N PRO A 363 50.35 -9.20 62.43
CA PRO A 363 51.10 -10.35 62.90
C PRO A 363 52.50 -10.42 62.27
N GLN A 364 52.59 -10.05 60.99
CA GLN A 364 53.84 -10.06 60.25
C GLN A 364 54.80 -8.98 60.76
N ALA A 365 54.31 -7.78 61.08
CA ALA A 365 55.14 -6.72 61.65
C ALA A 365 55.70 -7.10 63.03
N ALA A 366 54.86 -7.65 63.92
CA ALA A 366 55.30 -8.17 65.21
C ALA A 366 56.34 -9.31 65.05
N PHE A 367 56.11 -10.22 64.12
CA PHE A 367 57.02 -11.34 63.84
C PHE A 367 58.38 -10.87 63.29
N GLU A 368 58.42 -9.96 62.32
CA GLU A 368 59.69 -9.43 61.81
C GLU A 368 60.43 -8.59 62.87
N ALA A 369 59.71 -7.79 63.68
CA ALA A 369 60.30 -7.01 64.77
C ALA A 369 61.00 -7.91 65.82
N SER A 370 60.34 -8.98 66.26
CA SER A 370 60.89 -9.93 67.25
C SER A 370 62.16 -10.68 66.81
N LYS A 371 62.54 -10.64 65.53
CA LYS A 371 63.81 -11.21 65.04
C LYS A 371 65.02 -10.29 65.27
N THR A 372 64.82 -9.05 65.71
CA THR A 372 65.85 -7.99 65.66
C THR A 372 66.05 -7.18 66.94
N GLY A 373 65.39 -7.50 68.05
CA GLY A 373 65.60 -6.82 69.33
C GLY A 373 65.14 -7.59 70.56
N ASP A 374 65.71 -7.22 71.72
CA ASP A 374 65.32 -7.74 73.03
C ASP A 374 64.07 -7.00 73.55
N GLY A 375 62.93 -7.67 73.57
CA GLY A 375 61.66 -7.09 74.03
C GLY A 375 60.48 -8.05 73.97
N VAL A 376 59.29 -7.56 74.35
CA VAL A 376 58.02 -8.26 74.18
C VAL A 376 57.19 -7.53 73.12
N TYR A 377 56.77 -8.27 72.11
CA TYR A 377 56.14 -7.79 70.87
C TYR A 377 54.72 -8.37 70.75
N ILE A 378 53.71 -7.53 70.52
CA ILE A 378 52.30 -7.93 70.53
C ILE A 378 51.55 -7.33 69.32
N TYR A 379 50.63 -8.11 68.75
CA TYR A 379 49.66 -7.71 67.73
C TYR A 379 48.24 -7.80 68.29
N ASP A 380 47.37 -6.86 67.92
CA ASP A 380 45.94 -6.84 68.25
C ASP A 380 45.11 -6.86 66.95
N ALA A 381 44.02 -7.62 66.93
CA ALA A 381 43.25 -7.93 65.72
C ALA A 381 42.01 -7.05 65.50
N ASP A 382 41.53 -6.34 66.53
CA ASP A 382 40.23 -5.66 66.50
C ASP A 382 40.31 -4.16 66.11
N ASP A 383 41.51 -3.57 66.01
CA ASP A 383 41.72 -2.12 65.76
C ASP A 383 41.61 -1.72 64.26
N GLY A 384 40.49 -2.10 63.63
CA GLY A 384 40.12 -1.75 62.26
C GLY A 384 38.92 -0.80 62.18
N PRO A 385 38.84 0.12 61.21
CA PRO A 385 37.75 1.11 61.13
C PRO A 385 36.41 0.45 60.74
N THR A 386 35.57 0.18 61.75
CA THR A 386 34.25 -0.48 61.61
C THR A 386 33.12 0.44 61.14
N SER A 387 33.36 1.75 61.02
CA SER A 387 32.39 2.73 60.53
C SER A 387 33.07 3.92 59.86
N ALA A 388 32.32 4.66 59.05
CA ALA A 388 32.75 5.91 58.42
C ALA A 388 31.68 6.99 58.60
N THR A 389 32.06 8.13 59.17
CA THR A 389 31.16 9.27 59.42
C THR A 389 31.23 10.25 58.25
N LEU A 390 30.08 10.53 57.63
CA LEU A 390 29.95 11.56 56.60
C LEU A 390 29.98 12.99 57.22
N PRO A 391 30.20 14.04 56.41
CA PRO A 391 30.28 15.44 56.90
C PRO A 391 29.00 16.00 57.56
N ASP A 392 27.89 15.27 57.50
CA ASP A 392 26.59 15.57 58.12
C ASP A 392 26.38 14.80 59.46
N ASN A 393 27.42 14.14 59.98
CA ASN A 393 27.40 13.18 61.09
C ASN A 393 26.65 11.86 60.83
N THR A 394 26.27 11.54 59.58
CA THR A 394 25.71 10.21 59.26
C THR A 394 26.79 9.14 59.36
N VAL A 395 26.63 8.19 60.30
CA VAL A 395 27.55 7.06 60.50
C VAL A 395 27.15 5.90 59.59
N ILE A 396 27.95 5.64 58.55
CA ILE A 396 27.80 4.47 57.69
C ILE A 396 28.44 3.26 58.37
N THR A 397 27.70 2.16 58.45
CA THR A 397 28.20 0.84 58.85
C THR A 397 28.11 -0.12 57.68
N VAL A 398 28.83 -1.24 57.73
CA VAL A 398 28.79 -2.26 56.67
C VAL A 398 27.36 -2.81 56.48
N THR A 399 26.59 -2.92 57.57
CA THR A 399 25.20 -3.37 57.57
C THR A 399 24.28 -2.43 56.78
N SER A 400 24.37 -1.12 56.99
CA SER A 400 23.45 -0.17 56.32
C SER A 400 23.65 -0.10 54.81
N ASN A 401 24.84 -0.43 54.30
CA ASN A 401 25.09 -0.59 52.87
C ASN A 401 24.46 -1.88 52.29
N HIS A 402 24.37 -2.96 53.07
CA HIS A 402 23.75 -4.21 52.62
C HIS A 402 22.24 -4.04 52.39
N ASP A 403 21.55 -3.48 53.39
CA ASP A 403 20.09 -3.26 53.33
C ASP A 403 19.70 -2.31 52.18
N ALA A 404 20.51 -1.28 51.93
CA ALA A 404 20.33 -0.35 50.82
C ALA A 404 20.47 -1.02 49.44
N ILE A 405 21.40 -1.98 49.30
CA ILE A 405 21.57 -2.77 48.06
C ILE A 405 20.35 -3.66 47.82
N VAL A 406 19.86 -4.37 48.85
CA VAL A 406 18.65 -5.21 48.74
C VAL A 406 17.43 -4.36 48.33
N ALA A 407 17.23 -3.21 48.97
CA ALA A 407 16.12 -2.29 48.64
C ALA A 407 16.22 -1.65 47.24
N LEU A 408 17.41 -1.63 46.62
CA LEU A 408 17.59 -1.26 45.21
C LEU A 408 17.30 -2.44 44.29
N GLN A 409 17.75 -3.65 44.64
CA GLN A 409 17.49 -4.88 43.91
C GLN A 409 15.97 -5.11 43.72
N ASP A 410 15.19 -4.95 44.78
CA ASP A 410 13.74 -5.13 44.77
C ASP A 410 13.00 -4.07 43.93
N LYS A 411 13.57 -2.86 43.79
CA LYS A 411 13.01 -1.81 42.92
C LYS A 411 13.29 -2.09 41.45
N VAL A 412 14.49 -2.55 41.11
CA VAL A 412 14.85 -2.97 39.74
C VAL A 412 13.95 -4.14 39.29
N ASN A 413 13.75 -5.14 40.15
CA ASN A 413 12.91 -6.30 39.86
C ASN A 413 11.43 -5.97 39.62
N GLN A 414 10.92 -4.85 40.14
CA GLN A 414 9.54 -4.40 39.90
C GLN A 414 9.37 -3.63 38.58
N GLN A 415 10.45 -3.10 38.00
CA GLN A 415 10.36 -2.21 36.84
C GLN A 415 10.13 -2.95 35.50
N ASP A 416 10.54 -4.21 35.39
CA ASP A 416 10.38 -5.05 34.18
C ASP A 416 8.93 -5.58 34.00
N ASN A 417 8.06 -5.33 34.99
CA ASN A 417 6.71 -5.90 35.08
C ASN A 417 5.59 -4.85 35.10
N SER A 418 5.85 -3.64 34.58
CA SER A 418 4.80 -2.60 34.51
C SER A 418 3.66 -3.01 33.57
N SER A 419 2.43 -2.61 33.93
CA SER A 419 1.22 -2.82 33.11
C SER A 419 1.39 -2.29 31.70
N ASP A 420 2.10 -1.18 31.56
CA ASP A 420 2.24 -0.46 30.30
C ASP A 420 3.14 -1.22 29.33
N LEU A 421 4.20 -1.87 29.83
CA LEU A 421 5.05 -2.72 29.01
C LEU A 421 4.31 -3.98 28.52
N GLN A 422 3.42 -4.55 29.35
CA GLN A 422 2.55 -5.66 28.92
C GLN A 422 1.48 -5.19 27.92
N ASN A 423 0.87 -4.02 28.12
CA ASN A 423 -0.08 -3.43 27.18
C ASN A 423 0.58 -3.11 25.82
N ILE A 424 1.83 -2.64 25.83
CA ILE A 424 2.63 -2.44 24.61
C ILE A 424 2.94 -3.79 23.93
N LYS A 425 3.38 -4.81 24.67
CA LYS A 425 3.59 -6.18 24.13
C LYS A 425 2.32 -6.75 23.49
N ASN A 426 1.17 -6.61 24.15
CA ASN A 426 -0.14 -7.04 23.63
C ASN A 426 -0.56 -6.26 22.38
N THR A 427 -0.34 -4.94 22.35
CA THR A 427 -0.62 -4.10 21.18
C THR A 427 0.26 -4.48 19.99
N ILE A 428 1.55 -4.77 20.23
CA ILE A 428 2.48 -5.25 19.20
C ILE A 428 2.02 -6.61 18.63
N ALA A 429 1.61 -7.55 19.49
CA ALA A 429 1.08 -8.84 19.05
C ALA A 429 -0.23 -8.70 18.23
N GLN A 430 -1.12 -7.78 18.62
CA GLN A 430 -2.33 -7.48 17.84
C GLN A 430 -2.00 -6.81 16.50
N MET A 431 -1.02 -5.91 16.44
CA MET A 431 -0.55 -5.35 15.17
C MET A 431 0.06 -6.43 14.26
N GLN A 432 0.87 -7.35 14.82
CA GLN A 432 1.45 -8.48 14.07
C GLN A 432 0.38 -9.41 13.48
N ASN A 433 -0.70 -9.69 14.22
CA ASN A 433 -1.82 -10.49 13.71
C ASN A 433 -2.70 -9.76 12.69
N ASN A 434 -2.66 -8.43 12.65
CA ASN A 434 -3.44 -7.61 11.71
C ASN A 434 -2.64 -7.21 10.44
N TYR A 435 -1.34 -7.51 10.37
CA TYR A 435 -0.60 -7.45 9.12
C TYR A 435 -0.90 -8.69 8.29
N ALA A 436 -1.65 -8.52 7.19
CA ALA A 436 -1.86 -9.56 6.19
C ALA A 436 -0.51 -10.15 5.76
N THR A 437 -0.37 -11.47 5.84
CA THR A 437 0.86 -12.15 5.45
C THR A 437 1.03 -12.08 3.94
N LYS A 438 2.25 -12.32 3.43
CA LYS A 438 2.46 -12.36 1.97
C LYS A 438 1.57 -13.41 1.30
N THR A 439 1.25 -14.51 1.99
CA THR A 439 0.27 -15.52 1.57
C THR A 439 -1.10 -14.93 1.26
N ASP A 440 -1.57 -13.98 2.06
CA ASP A 440 -2.90 -13.38 1.93
C ASP A 440 -2.98 -12.39 0.75
N LEU A 441 -1.87 -11.69 0.45
CA LEU A 441 -1.74 -10.88 -0.78
C LEU A 441 -1.61 -11.76 -2.03
N ASP A 442 -0.86 -12.86 -1.94
CA ASP A 442 -0.66 -13.78 -3.06
C ASP A 442 -1.96 -14.53 -3.41
N ALA A 443 -2.80 -14.82 -2.40
CA ALA A 443 -4.16 -15.33 -2.60
C ALA A 443 -5.11 -14.31 -3.28
N ALA A 444 -4.87 -13.00 -3.11
CA ALA A 444 -5.62 -11.94 -3.80
C ALA A 444 -5.15 -11.68 -5.25
N THR A 445 -4.06 -12.33 -5.70
CA THR A 445 -3.51 -12.16 -7.06
C THR A 445 -3.61 -13.40 -7.96
N HIS A 446 -4.08 -14.53 -7.45
CA HIS A 446 -4.31 -15.75 -8.25
C HIS A 446 -5.82 -16.02 -8.40
N GLY A 447 -6.22 -16.50 -9.58
CA GLY A 447 -7.63 -16.72 -9.92
C GLY A 447 -8.27 -17.83 -9.09
N VAL A 448 -9.59 -17.75 -8.89
CA VAL A 448 -10.34 -18.76 -8.14
C VAL A 448 -10.47 -20.03 -8.98
N GLU A 449 -9.59 -21.01 -8.72
CA GLU A 449 -9.70 -22.35 -9.29
C GLU A 449 -10.96 -23.05 -8.76
N ILE A 450 -11.76 -23.63 -9.67
CA ILE A 450 -12.98 -24.38 -9.33
C ILE A 450 -13.04 -25.70 -10.07
N SER A 451 -13.72 -26.69 -9.48
CA SER A 451 -13.84 -28.03 -10.09
C SER A 451 -14.62 -27.98 -11.40
N GLU A 452 -14.31 -28.88 -12.35
CA GLU A 452 -15.05 -28.97 -13.62
C GLU A 452 -16.56 -29.23 -13.41
N ALA A 453 -16.89 -30.00 -12.37
CA ALA A 453 -18.26 -30.29 -11.98
C ALA A 453 -19.02 -29.05 -11.47
N ASP A 454 -18.31 -28.03 -10.98
CA ASP A 454 -18.90 -26.79 -10.48
C ASP A 454 -18.85 -25.67 -11.52
N TYR A 455 -17.76 -25.56 -12.29
CA TYR A 455 -17.70 -24.70 -13.48
C TYR A 455 -18.87 -24.98 -14.41
N ASN A 456 -19.17 -26.26 -14.68
CA ASN A 456 -20.28 -26.61 -15.56
C ASN A 456 -21.67 -26.16 -15.06
N LYS A 457 -21.86 -25.99 -13.74
CA LYS A 457 -23.11 -25.47 -13.13
C LYS A 457 -23.27 -23.95 -13.27
N LEU A 458 -22.21 -23.19 -13.61
CA LEU A 458 -22.29 -21.74 -13.73
C LEU A 458 -23.15 -21.27 -14.92
N PRO A 459 -23.92 -20.17 -14.79
CA PRO A 459 -24.60 -19.51 -15.90
C PRO A 459 -23.61 -19.09 -17.01
N ALA A 460 -24.06 -19.10 -18.27
CA ALA A 460 -23.22 -18.79 -19.42
C ALA A 460 -22.53 -17.40 -19.32
N GLU A 461 -23.21 -16.41 -18.74
CA GLU A 461 -22.70 -15.05 -18.52
C GLU A 461 -21.51 -14.99 -17.54
N GLN A 462 -21.36 -15.98 -16.65
CA GLN A 462 -20.25 -16.04 -15.70
C GLN A 462 -19.04 -16.80 -16.26
N LYS A 463 -19.25 -17.71 -17.21
CA LYS A 463 -18.19 -18.48 -17.90
C LYS A 463 -17.32 -17.62 -18.82
N ASN A 464 -17.83 -16.48 -19.30
CA ASN A 464 -17.14 -15.56 -20.21
C ASN A 464 -16.37 -14.42 -19.52
N LYS A 465 -16.07 -14.52 -18.21
CA LYS A 465 -15.20 -13.55 -17.51
C LYS A 465 -13.76 -14.05 -17.52
N GLU A 466 -12.83 -13.22 -17.99
CA GLU A 466 -11.47 -13.57 -18.45
C GLU A 466 -10.49 -14.13 -17.38
N HIS A 467 -10.95 -14.42 -16.16
CA HIS A 467 -10.14 -14.75 -14.98
C HIS A 467 -10.46 -16.12 -14.36
N ILE A 468 -11.24 -16.99 -15.02
CA ILE A 468 -11.49 -18.37 -14.57
C ILE A 468 -10.63 -19.34 -15.39
N VAL A 469 -9.68 -20.00 -14.73
CA VAL A 469 -8.82 -21.03 -15.32
C VAL A 469 -9.27 -22.42 -14.84
N TYR A 470 -9.30 -23.38 -15.75
CA TYR A 470 -9.62 -24.79 -15.49
C TYR A 470 -8.38 -25.65 -15.75
N ILE A 471 -8.13 -26.63 -14.86
CA ILE A 471 -6.99 -27.55 -14.96
C ILE A 471 -7.50 -28.97 -15.25
N VAL A 472 -7.24 -29.46 -16.46
CA VAL A 472 -7.39 -30.87 -16.82
C VAL A 472 -6.35 -31.70 -16.05
N HIS A 473 -6.75 -32.86 -15.52
CA HIS A 473 -5.88 -33.94 -15.06
C HIS A 473 -6.22 -35.23 -15.81
#